data_AF-A0A3S4TZ45-F1
#
_entry.id   AF-A0A3S4TZ45-F1
#
_cell.length_a   1.000
_cell.length_b   1.000
_cell.length_c   1.000
_cell.angle_alpha   90.00
_cell.angle_beta   90.00
_cell.angle_gamma   90.00
#
_symmetry.space_group_name_H-M   'P 1'
#
loop_
_entity.id
_entity.type
_entity.pdbx_description
1 polymer ?
#
loop_
_entity_poly.entity_id
_entity_poly.type
_entity_poly.pdbx_seq_one_letter_code
_entity_poly.pdbx_strand_id
1 'polypeptide(L)'
;MNINFTQILQDSWNFFRNQKKTMFQLVSILLMVQVLNLLLSPSFTSQEALSGMKTLSDMTNIDVIGFLTSFSITQLTTTFVSAWGLMTIHKISQQNYLTLGQTFSATLSRFIGVVLLELIIVIPISLGLFEIGAAALTKSSPSIISLVAIFVGIWFLFV
;
A
#
# COMPACT_ATOMS: atom_id res chain seq x y z
N MET A 1 3.27 -19.73 21.78
CA MET A 1 2.37 -20.57 20.98
C MET A 1 3.19 -21.17 19.85
N ASN A 2 3.27 -22.49 19.72
CA ASN A 2 4.07 -23.11 18.66
C ASN A 2 3.24 -23.11 17.36
N ILE A 3 3.71 -22.44 16.32
CA ILE A 3 2.96 -22.28 15.08
C ILE A 3 3.15 -23.54 14.23
N ASN A 4 2.07 -24.28 13.96
CA ASN A 4 2.09 -25.42 13.06
C ASN A 4 1.79 -24.96 11.62
N PHE A 5 2.83 -24.71 10.84
CA PHE A 5 2.70 -24.28 9.44
C PHE A 5 1.96 -25.29 8.57
N THR A 6 2.11 -26.60 8.83
CA THR A 6 1.41 -27.65 8.09
C THR A 6 -0.10 -27.52 8.25
N GLN A 7 -0.55 -27.27 9.48
CA GLN A 7 -1.97 -27.06 9.77
C GLN A 7 -2.50 -25.79 9.08
N ILE A 8 -1.77 -24.68 9.16
CA ILE A 8 -2.17 -23.41 8.52
C ILE A 8 -2.31 -23.56 7.01
N LEU A 9 -1.37 -24.25 6.35
CA LEU A 9 -1.43 -24.50 4.92
C LEU A 9 -2.59 -25.41 4.54
N GLN A 10 -2.85 -26.45 5.34
CA GLN A 10 -3.98 -27.35 5.12
C GLN A 10 -5.32 -26.61 5.26
N ASP A 11 -5.46 -25.77 6.29
CA ASP A 11 -6.66 -24.97 6.53
C ASP A 11 -6.87 -23.93 5.42
N SER A 12 -5.78 -23.28 4.98
CA SER A 12 -5.82 -22.34 3.85
C SER A 12 -6.26 -23.04 2.57
N TRP A 13 -5.73 -24.22 2.27
CA TRP A 13 -6.11 -25.00 1.10
C TRP A 13 -7.57 -25.46 1.14
N ASN A 14 -8.03 -25.91 2.31
CA ASN A 14 -9.43 -26.29 2.51
C ASN A 14 -10.37 -25.10 2.32
N PHE A 15 -9.99 -23.91 2.79
CA PHE A 15 -10.72 -22.67 2.56
C PHE A 15 -10.87 -22.36 1.07
N PHE A 16 -9.78 -22.40 0.30
CA PHE A 16 -9.81 -22.19 -1.14
C PHE A 16 -10.73 -23.19 -1.85
N ARG A 17 -10.70 -24.45 -1.44
CA ARG A 17 -11.54 -25.51 -2.03
C ARG A 17 -13.02 -25.33 -1.70
N ASN A 18 -13.34 -24.85 -0.50
CA ASN A 18 -14.72 -24.67 -0.06
C ASN A 18 -15.35 -23.38 -0.63
N GLN A 19 -14.53 -22.35 -0.91
CA GLN A 19 -14.98 -21.00 -1.29
C GLN A 19 -14.49 -20.59 -2.69
N LYS A 20 -14.40 -21.57 -3.62
CA LYS A 20 -13.81 -21.41 -4.96
C LYS A 20 -14.36 -20.20 -5.72
N LYS A 21 -15.68 -20.00 -5.72
CA LYS A 21 -16.33 -18.90 -6.45
C LYS A 21 -15.85 -17.54 -5.95
N THR A 22 -15.92 -17.32 -4.64
CA THR A 22 -15.53 -16.06 -4.01
C THR A 22 -14.03 -15.81 -4.14
N MET A 23 -13.20 -16.85 -3.94
CA MET A 23 -11.75 -16.72 -4.10
C MET A 23 -11.34 -16.42 -5.53
N PHE A 24 -11.96 -17.07 -6.51
CA PHE A 24 -11.69 -16.77 -7.92
C PHE A 24 -12.07 -15.33 -8.27
N GLN A 25 -13.21 -14.83 -7.77
CA GLN A 25 -13.62 -13.45 -7.96
C GLN A 25 -12.63 -12.46 -7.31
N LEU A 26 -12.18 -12.70 -6.07
CA LEU A 26 -11.18 -11.87 -5.39
C LEU A 26 -9.84 -11.84 -6.15
N VAL A 27 -9.34 -13.00 -6.59
CA VAL A 27 -8.11 -13.09 -7.38
C VAL A 27 -8.26 -12.34 -8.71
N SER A 28 -9.40 -12.48 -9.39
CA SER A 28 -9.67 -11.76 -10.63
C SER A 28 -9.72 -10.24 -10.43
N ILE A 29 -10.32 -9.77 -9.33
CA ILE A 29 -10.36 -8.34 -8.98
C ILE A 29 -8.95 -7.83 -8.68
N LEU A 30 -8.18 -8.57 -7.88
CA LEU A 30 -6.79 -8.24 -7.57
C LEU A 30 -5.96 -8.11 -8.84
N LEU A 31 -6.08 -9.06 -9.77
CA LEU A 31 -5.36 -9.02 -11.04
C LEU A 31 -5.74 -7.79 -11.87
N MET A 32 -7.04 -7.48 -11.99
CA MET A 32 -7.51 -6.31 -12.72
C MET A 32 -7.01 -4.99 -12.11
N VAL A 33 -6.96 -4.90 -10.78
CA VAL A 33 -6.42 -3.74 -10.08
C VAL A 33 -4.93 -3.58 -10.36
N GLN A 34 -4.16 -4.68 -10.36
CA GLN A 34 -2.73 -4.60 -10.69
C GLN A 34 -2.48 -4.16 -12.15
N VAL A 35 -3.30 -4.64 -13.09
CA VAL A 35 -3.23 -4.19 -14.49
C VAL A 35 -3.58 -2.70 -14.58
N LEU A 36 -4.61 -2.24 -13.87
CA LEU A 36 -5.00 -0.83 -13.85
C LEU A 36 -3.89 0.05 -13.24
N ASN A 37 -3.27 -0.40 -12.15
CA ASN A 37 -2.14 0.29 -11.52
C ASN A 37 -0.96 0.42 -12.48
N LEU A 38 -0.68 -0.61 -13.27
CA LEU A 38 0.37 -0.56 -14.30
C LEU A 38 0.04 0.46 -15.39
N LEU A 39 -1.22 0.53 -15.82
CA LEU A 39 -1.67 1.51 -16.82
C LEU A 39 -1.66 2.95 -16.31
N LEU A 40 -1.93 3.15 -15.02
CA LEU A 40 -1.87 4.46 -14.35
C LEU A 40 -0.45 4.89 -13.99
N SER A 41 0.51 3.95 -14.02
CA SER A 41 1.88 4.24 -13.66
C SER A 41 2.49 5.23 -14.66
N PRO A 42 3.12 6.31 -14.19
CA PRO A 42 3.78 7.25 -15.07
C PRO A 42 4.89 6.51 -15.82
N SER A 43 5.01 6.76 -17.13
CA SER A 43 6.05 6.13 -17.94
C SER A 43 7.42 6.48 -17.39
N PHE A 44 8.23 5.45 -17.08
CA PHE A 44 9.61 5.58 -16.58
C PHE A 44 10.60 6.16 -17.61
N THR A 45 10.12 6.88 -18.64
CA THR A 45 10.94 7.58 -19.63
C THR A 45 11.78 8.73 -19.02
N SER A 46 11.71 8.93 -17.69
CA SER A 46 12.45 9.92 -16.92
C SER A 46 13.68 9.40 -16.18
N GLN A 47 14.07 8.12 -16.31
CA GLN A 47 15.31 7.60 -15.69
C GLN A 47 16.56 8.37 -16.18
N GLU A 48 16.56 8.80 -17.44
CA GLU A 48 17.59 9.69 -18.03
C GLU A 48 17.47 11.14 -17.51
N ALA A 49 16.27 11.60 -17.17
CA ALA A 49 16.05 12.92 -16.57
C ALA A 49 16.45 12.96 -15.08
N LEU A 50 16.32 11.83 -14.37
CA LEU A 50 16.66 11.70 -12.95
C LEU A 50 18.17 11.60 -12.71
N SER A 51 18.89 10.97 -13.64
CA SER A 51 20.36 10.81 -13.61
C SER A 51 21.11 12.09 -14.00
N GLY A 52 20.46 13.03 -14.69
CA GLY A 52 20.97 14.37 -15.00
C GLY A 52 20.61 15.47 -13.98
N MET A 53 19.87 15.13 -12.92
CA MET A 53 19.32 16.09 -11.96
C MET A 53 20.41 16.69 -11.06
N LYS A 54 21.04 17.78 -11.52
CA LYS A 54 22.05 18.53 -10.75
C LYS A 54 21.41 19.65 -9.92
N THR A 55 20.18 20.04 -10.23
CA THR A 55 19.48 21.21 -9.68
C THR A 55 17.98 20.98 -9.53
N LEU A 56 17.39 21.51 -8.44
CA LEU A 56 15.94 21.47 -8.16
C LEU A 56 15.09 22.08 -9.29
N SER A 57 15.68 22.94 -10.14
CA SER A 57 14.98 23.53 -11.29
C SER A 57 14.64 22.53 -12.40
N ASP A 58 15.35 21.39 -12.50
CA ASP A 58 15.01 20.35 -13.49
C ASP A 58 13.76 19.54 -13.09
N MET A 59 13.33 19.61 -11.82
CA MET A 59 12.04 19.07 -11.38
C MET A 59 10.84 19.84 -11.92
N THR A 60 11.02 21.04 -12.49
CA THR A 60 9.92 21.85 -13.03
C THR A 60 9.34 21.31 -14.34
N ASN A 61 10.10 20.46 -15.07
CA ASN A 61 9.62 19.75 -16.25
C ASN A 61 8.99 18.39 -15.93
N ILE A 62 9.06 17.94 -14.67
CA ILE A 62 8.39 16.74 -14.23
C ILE A 62 6.97 17.14 -13.83
N ASP A 63 5.97 16.47 -14.38
CA ASP A 63 4.58 16.61 -13.93
C ASP A 63 4.44 15.98 -12.53
N VAL A 64 4.94 16.70 -11.52
CA VAL A 64 4.90 16.29 -10.11
C VAL A 64 3.46 16.08 -9.66
N ILE A 65 2.53 16.89 -10.15
CA ILE A 65 1.10 16.78 -9.82
C ILE A 65 0.53 15.49 -10.42
N GLY A 66 0.81 15.20 -11.69
CA GLY A 66 0.42 13.95 -12.34
C GLY A 66 1.00 12.72 -11.64
N PHE A 67 2.29 12.75 -11.31
CA PHE A 67 2.96 11.69 -10.55
C PHE A 67 2.30 11.46 -9.18
N LEU A 68 2.12 12.53 -8.39
CA LEU A 68 1.51 12.44 -7.06
C LEU A 68 0.06 11.97 -7.14
N THR A 69 -0.68 12.39 -8.16
CA THR A 69 -2.08 11.97 -8.37
C THR A 69 -2.15 10.48 -8.72
N SER A 70 -1.35 10.02 -9.70
CA SER A 70 -1.29 8.60 -10.07
C SER A 70 -0.83 7.73 -8.91
N PHE A 71 0.19 8.16 -8.16
CA PHE A 71 0.67 7.48 -6.97
C PHE A 71 -0.43 7.36 -5.91
N SER A 72 -1.12 8.47 -5.61
CA SER A 72 -2.18 8.50 -4.60
C SER A 72 -3.36 7.62 -4.97
N ILE A 73 -3.80 7.65 -6.23
CA ILE A 73 -4.89 6.79 -6.74
C ILE A 73 -4.50 5.32 -6.64
N THR A 74 -3.28 4.97 -7.07
CA THR A 74 -2.75 3.60 -7.03
C THR A 74 -2.67 3.08 -5.60
N GLN A 75 -2.16 3.90 -4.69
CA GLN A 75 -2.04 3.54 -3.27
C GLN A 75 -3.41 3.33 -2.64
N LEU A 76 -4.33 4.29 -2.78
CA LEU A 76 -5.68 4.19 -2.22
C LEU A 76 -6.45 2.98 -2.79
N THR A 77 -6.33 2.73 -4.09
CA THR A 77 -6.98 1.57 -4.73
C THR A 77 -6.42 0.26 -4.18
N THR A 78 -5.09 0.16 -4.05
CA THR A 78 -4.42 -1.04 -3.55
C THR A 78 -4.75 -1.29 -2.08
N THR A 79 -4.71 -0.26 -1.24
CA THR A 79 -5.13 -0.33 0.17
C THR A 79 -6.59 -0.75 0.28
N PHE A 80 -7.49 -0.13 -0.50
CA PHE A 80 -8.92 -0.47 -0.47
C PHE A 80 -9.16 -1.94 -0.81
N VAL A 81 -8.57 -2.43 -1.90
CA VAL A 81 -8.76 -3.79 -2.37
C VAL A 81 -8.19 -4.80 -1.37
N SER A 82 -7.07 -4.48 -0.73
CA SER A 82 -6.47 -5.31 0.32
C SER A 82 -7.37 -5.39 1.56
N ALA A 83 -7.89 -4.25 2.02
CA ALA A 83 -8.82 -4.19 3.14
C ALA A 83 -10.14 -4.93 2.84
N TRP A 84 -10.66 -4.80 1.61
CA TRP A 84 -11.87 -5.50 1.19
C TRP A 84 -11.68 -7.01 1.09
N GLY A 85 -10.54 -7.45 0.57
CA GLY A 85 -10.16 -8.87 0.54
C GLY A 85 -10.06 -9.44 1.96
N LEU A 86 -9.39 -8.73 2.86
CA LEU A 86 -9.24 -9.15 4.26
C LEU A 86 -10.60 -9.22 4.98
N MET A 87 -11.44 -8.21 4.82
CA MET A 87 -12.78 -8.18 5.40
C MET A 87 -13.65 -9.33 4.88
N THR A 88 -13.54 -9.66 3.59
CA THR A 88 -14.26 -10.77 2.98
C THR A 88 -13.81 -12.10 3.57
N ILE A 89 -12.49 -12.35 3.65
CA ILE A 89 -11.94 -13.58 4.24
C ILE A 89 -12.33 -13.69 5.73
N HIS A 90 -12.24 -12.60 6.47
CA HIS A 90 -12.62 -12.55 7.88
C HIS A 90 -14.08 -12.93 8.11
N LYS A 91 -14.99 -12.42 7.27
CA LYS A 91 -16.43 -12.75 7.36
C LYS A 91 -16.73 -14.20 7.02
N ILE A 92 -16.08 -14.74 5.99
CA ILE A 92 -16.19 -16.17 5.65
C ILE A 92 -15.63 -17.05 6.77
N SER A 93 -14.50 -16.66 7.37
CA SER A 93 -13.92 -17.38 8.51
C SER A 93 -14.83 -17.41 9.73
N GLN A 94 -15.68 -16.40 9.91
CA GLN A 94 -16.71 -16.36 10.95
C GLN A 94 -18.00 -17.12 10.57
N GLN A 95 -18.00 -17.87 9.46
CA GLN A 95 -19.19 -18.52 8.89
C GLN A 95 -20.34 -17.53 8.59
N ASN A 96 -20.02 -16.24 8.48
CA ASN A 96 -20.96 -15.19 8.15
C ASN A 96 -20.86 -14.89 6.65
N TYR A 97 -21.62 -15.66 5.88
CA TYR A 97 -21.61 -15.63 4.42
C TYR A 97 -22.31 -14.38 3.88
N LEU A 98 -21.62 -13.25 3.95
CA LEU A 98 -22.00 -12.03 3.24
C LEU A 98 -21.61 -12.13 1.78
N THR A 99 -22.41 -11.53 0.91
CA THR A 99 -22.06 -11.38 -0.51
C THR A 99 -20.89 -10.40 -0.69
N LEU A 100 -20.16 -10.49 -1.79
CA LEU A 100 -19.06 -9.57 -2.11
C LEU A 100 -19.50 -8.10 -2.09
N GLY A 101 -20.72 -7.79 -2.53
CA GLY A 101 -21.25 -6.43 -2.48
C GLY A 101 -21.49 -5.93 -1.05
N GLN A 102 -21.91 -6.83 -0.14
CA GLN A 102 -22.09 -6.49 1.27
C GLN A 102 -20.75 -6.27 1.97
N THR A 103 -19.74 -7.12 1.70
CA THR A 103 -18.39 -6.90 2.24
C THR A 103 -17.73 -5.66 1.65
N PHE A 104 -18.04 -5.31 0.39
CA PHE A 104 -17.59 -4.06 -0.23
C PHE A 104 -18.16 -2.85 0.51
N SER A 105 -19.48 -2.78 0.68
CA SER A 105 -20.15 -1.67 1.39
C SER A 105 -19.66 -1.55 2.83
N ALA A 106 -19.51 -2.68 3.53
CA ALA A 106 -18.96 -2.71 4.89
C ALA A 106 -17.52 -2.17 4.94
N THR A 107 -16.68 -2.55 3.97
CA THR A 107 -15.30 -2.05 3.88
C THR A 107 -15.29 -0.56 3.57
N LEU A 108 -16.10 -0.10 2.62
CA LEU A 108 -16.21 1.30 2.22
C LEU A 108 -16.57 2.21 3.40
N SER A 109 -17.53 1.81 4.25
CA SER A 109 -17.91 2.56 5.45
C SER A 109 -16.78 2.71 6.48
N ARG A 110 -15.79 1.81 6.46
CA ARG A 110 -14.65 1.79 7.39
C ARG A 110 -13.37 2.28 6.75
N PHE A 111 -13.37 2.53 5.43
CA PHE A 111 -12.17 2.78 4.66
C PHE A 111 -11.46 4.06 5.10
N ILE A 112 -12.21 5.09 5.51
CA ILE A 112 -11.62 6.31 6.05
C ILE A 112 -10.74 6.03 7.28
N GLY A 113 -11.15 5.09 8.13
CA GLY A 113 -10.36 4.66 9.29
C GLY A 113 -9.07 3.94 8.87
N VAL A 114 -9.14 3.12 7.81
CA VAL A 114 -7.96 2.45 7.25
C VAL A 114 -6.97 3.47 6.68
N VAL A 115 -7.45 4.46 5.93
CA VAL A 115 -6.61 5.53 5.36
C VAL A 115 -5.95 6.37 6.46
N LEU A 116 -6.68 6.72 7.52
CA LEU A 116 -6.12 7.45 8.66
C LEU A 116 -5.03 6.65 9.37
N LEU A 117 -5.25 5.34 9.55
CA LEU A 117 -4.28 4.46 10.18
C LEU A 117 -3.01 4.33 9.32
N GLU A 118 -3.18 4.18 8.01
CA GLU A 118 -2.07 4.19 7.05
C GLU A 118 -1.30 5.51 7.08
N LEU A 119 -1.99 6.65 7.15
CA LEU A 119 -1.36 7.96 7.25
C LEU A 119 -0.51 8.10 8.53
N ILE A 120 -1.03 7.65 9.68
CA ILE A 120 -0.31 7.70 10.97
C ILE A 120 0.98 6.87 10.91
N ILE A 121 0.93 5.71 10.26
CA ILE A 121 2.10 4.82 10.09
C ILE A 121 3.13 5.42 9.12
N VAL A 122 2.66 6.03 8.02
CA VAL A 122 3.53 6.50 6.94
C VAL A 122 4.20 7.84 7.27
N ILE A 123 3.52 8.75 7.99
CA ILE A 123 4.03 10.09 8.29
C ILE A 123 5.46 10.10 8.87
N PRO A 124 5.80 9.32 9.92
CA PRO A 124 7.14 9.36 10.50
C PRO A 124 8.23 8.93 9.51
N ILE A 125 7.95 7.91 8.69
CA ILE A 125 8.88 7.43 7.65
C ILE A 125 9.05 8.50 6.57
N SER A 126 7.96 9.11 6.11
CA SER A 126 8.00 10.17 5.10
C SER A 126 8.78 11.40 5.56
N LEU A 127 8.60 11.82 6.82
CA LEU A 127 9.35 12.94 7.40
C LEU A 127 10.86 12.64 7.45
N GLY A 128 11.24 11.44 7.89
CA GLY A 128 12.64 11.02 7.93
C GLY A 128 13.27 10.98 6.53
N LEU A 129 12.58 10.38 5.55
CA LEU A 129 13.05 10.33 4.17
C LEU A 129 13.17 11.71 3.52
N PHE A 130 12.22 12.61 3.78
CA PHE A 130 12.26 13.98 3.26
C PHE A 130 13.51 14.73 3.74
N GLU A 131 13.83 14.63 5.02
CA GLU A 131 15.01 15.27 5.59
C GLU A 131 16.33 14.70 5.03
N ILE A 132 16.43 13.38 4.83
CA ILE A 132 17.59 12.75 4.17
C ILE A 132 17.74 13.25 2.74
N GLY A 133 16.62 13.32 1.99
CA GLY A 133 16.62 13.84 0.63
C GLY A 133 17.07 15.31 0.58
N ALA A 134 16.56 16.15 1.48
CA ALA A 134 16.95 17.56 1.58
C ALA A 134 18.43 17.73 1.96
N ALA A 135 18.94 16.93 2.89
CA ALA A 135 20.34 16.93 3.30
C ALA A 135 21.27 16.51 2.14
N ALA A 136 20.88 15.50 1.36
CA ALA A 136 21.63 15.06 0.18
C ALA A 136 21.74 16.16 -0.89
N LEU A 137 20.64 16.90 -1.14
CA LEU A 137 20.61 17.99 -2.11
C LEU A 137 21.42 19.22 -1.65
N THR A 138 21.39 19.51 -0.35
CA THR A 138 22.11 20.64 0.25
C THR A 138 23.56 20.32 0.63
N LYS A 139 24.05 19.11 0.32
CA LYS A 139 25.36 18.58 0.74
C LYS A 139 25.63 18.74 2.24
N SER A 140 24.56 18.70 3.03
CA SER A 140 24.60 18.81 4.49
C SER A 140 24.46 17.44 5.11
N SER A 141 24.92 17.28 6.35
CA SER A 141 24.75 16.00 7.06
C SER A 141 23.28 15.83 7.47
N PRO A 142 22.65 14.67 7.22
CA PRO A 142 21.30 14.39 7.69
C PRO A 142 21.22 14.47 9.22
N SER A 143 20.09 14.96 9.74
CA SER A 143 19.88 15.05 11.19
C SER A 143 19.68 13.67 11.82
N ILE A 144 20.09 13.56 13.08
CA ILE A 144 19.76 12.41 13.95
C ILE A 144 18.23 12.29 14.12
N ILE A 145 17.48 13.39 14.01
CA ILE A 145 16.02 13.41 14.13
C ILE A 145 15.36 12.62 12.99
N SER A 146 15.86 12.72 11.76
CA SER A 146 15.41 11.92 10.63
C SER A 146 15.54 10.42 10.90
N LEU A 147 16.68 10.01 11.43
CA LEU A 147 16.96 8.61 11.76
C LEU A 147 16.00 8.12 12.84
N VAL A 148 15.76 8.91 13.89
CA VAL A 148 14.75 8.62 14.92
C VAL A 148 13.35 8.51 14.32
N ALA A 149 12.96 9.41 13.41
CA ALA A 149 11.65 9.38 12.76
C ALA A 149 11.42 8.10 11.94
N ILE A 150 12.45 7.62 11.22
CA ILE A 150 12.41 6.35 10.51
C ILE A 150 12.24 5.18 11.48
N PHE A 151 13.01 5.15 12.58
CA PHE A 151 12.89 4.09 13.59
C PHE A 151 11.50 4.06 14.24
N VAL A 152 10.94 5.22 14.56
CA VAL A 152 9.57 5.33 15.09
C VAL A 152 8.55 4.84 14.07
N GLY A 153 8.70 5.21 12.80
CA GLY A 153 7.83 4.74 11.73
C GLY A 153 7.90 3.22 11.51
N ILE A 154 9.10 2.66 11.52
CA ILE A 154 9.30 1.21 11.45
C ILE A 154 8.69 0.51 12.67
N TRP A 155 8.83 1.08 13.87
CA TRP A 155 8.22 0.55 15.08
C TRP A 155 6.69 0.45 14.97
N PHE A 156 6.03 1.46 14.39
CA PHE A 156 4.59 1.42 14.12
C PHE A 156 4.17 0.32 13.13
N LEU A 157 5.06 -0.20 12.28
CA LEU A 157 4.76 -1.35 11.42
C LEU A 157 4.77 -2.70 12.18
N PHE A 158 5.41 -2.75 13.34
CA PHE A 158 5.59 -3.96 14.14
C PHE A 158 4.68 -4.04 15.38
N VAL A 159 3.95 -2.97 15.72
CA VAL A 159 2.98 -2.90 16.81
C VAL A 159 1.56 -3.09 16.30
#